data_AF-A0A1V5IM41-F1
#
_entry.id   AF-A0A1V5IM41-F1
#
_cell.length_a   1.000
_cell.length_b   1.000
_cell.length_c   1.000
_cell.angle_alpha   90.00
_cell.angle_beta   90.00
_cell.angle_gamma   90.00
#
_symmetry.space_group_name_H-M   'P 1'
#
loop_
_entity.id
_entity.type
_entity.pdbx_description
1 polymer ?
#
loop_
_entity_poly.entity_id
_entity_poly.type
_entity_poly.pdbx_seq_one_letter_code
_entity_poly.pdbx_strand_id
1 'polypeptide(L)'
;MTPQEEIQRGIEAQHFLQFIDREPYFRKLFEELDEEYTKEILGLKPSDTEKFTLLQTKRLALYEPIDRAKMDVAVGENAKTNLDKPQGKGIV
;
A
#
# COMPACT_ATOMS: atom_id res chain seq x y z
N MET A 1 4.36 16.62 11.23
CA MET A 1 3.19 16.53 10.35
C MET A 1 2.01 17.05 11.14
N THR A 2 1.22 17.96 10.58
CA THR A 2 0.00 18.50 11.21
C THR A 2 -1.20 17.59 10.90
N PRO A 3 -2.28 17.63 11.71
CA PRO A 3 -3.49 16.86 11.42
C PRO A 3 -4.07 17.14 10.02
N GLN A 4 -4.01 18.38 9.53
CA GLN A 4 -4.41 18.73 8.16
C GLN A 4 -3.53 18.08 7.09
N GLU A 5 -2.21 18.00 7.32
CA GLU A 5 -1.28 17.31 6.41
C GLU A 5 -1.57 15.80 6.35
N GLU A 6 -1.91 15.18 7.48
CA GLU A 6 -2.28 13.75 7.54
C GLU A 6 -3.60 13.47 6.80
N ILE A 7 -4.60 14.34 6.95
CA ILE A 7 -5.86 14.24 6.19
C ILE A 7 -5.59 14.37 4.69
N GLN A 8 -4.81 15.37 4.29
CA GLN A 8 -4.51 15.60 2.87
C GLN A 8 -3.78 14.41 2.26
N ARG A 9 -2.79 13.85 2.98
CA ARG A 9 -2.09 12.63 2.58
C ARG A 9 -3.04 11.45 2.39
N GLY A 10 -4.01 11.27 3.29
CA GLY A 10 -5.02 10.21 3.15
C GLY A 10 -5.93 10.39 1.94
N ILE A 11 -6.33 11.63 1.62
CA ILE A 11 -7.13 11.94 0.43
C ILE A 11 -6.34 11.63 -0.85
N GLU A 12 -5.06 12.05 -0.90
CA GLU A 12 -4.18 11.77 -2.03
C GLU A 12 -3.97 10.27 -2.23
N ALA A 13 -3.75 9.53 -1.14
CA ALA A 13 -3.65 8.08 -1.17
C ALA A 13 -4.93 7.40 -1.67
N GLN A 14 -6.11 7.92 -1.28
CA GLN A 14 -7.39 7.42 -1.78
C GLN A 14 -7.55 7.66 -3.29
N HIS A 15 -7.17 8.84 -3.79
CA HIS A 15 -7.18 9.12 -5.23
C HIS A 15 -6.20 8.22 -5.99
N PHE A 16 -5.01 7.99 -5.45
CA PHE A 16 -4.04 7.05 -6.01
C PHE A 16 -4.62 5.64 -6.12
N LEU A 17 -5.23 5.12 -5.06
CA LEU A 17 -5.84 3.77 -5.07
C LEU A 17 -6.98 3.68 -6.10
N GLN A 18 -7.83 4.71 -6.20
CA GLN A 18 -8.89 4.76 -7.20
C GLN A 18 -8.36 4.82 -8.63
N PHE A 19 -7.25 5.53 -8.85
CA PHE A 19 -6.59 5.58 -10.15
C PHE A 19 -6.06 4.20 -10.54
N ILE A 20 -5.32 3.53 -9.65
CA ILE A 20 -4.78 2.19 -9.90
C ILE A 20 -5.90 1.17 -10.19
N ASP A 21 -7.03 1.23 -9.47
CA ASP A 21 -8.15 0.31 -9.67
C ASP A 21 -8.89 0.53 -11.01
N ARG A 22 -9.00 1.79 -11.46
CA ARG A 22 -9.69 2.15 -12.70
C ARG A 22 -8.86 1.87 -13.95
N GLU A 23 -7.54 1.89 -13.84
CA GLU A 23 -6.63 1.74 -14.95
C GLU A 23 -6.30 0.25 -15.20
N PRO A 24 -6.83 -0.37 -16.28
CA PRO A 24 -6.66 -1.80 -16.53
C PRO A 24 -5.20 -2.21 -16.72
N TYR A 25 -4.35 -1.26 -17.11
CA TYR A 25 -2.92 -1.46 -17.31
C TYR A 25 -2.22 -1.94 -16.03
N PHE A 26 -2.42 -1.27 -14.90
CA PHE A 26 -1.69 -1.60 -13.67
C PHE A 26 -2.13 -2.95 -13.09
N ARG A 27 -3.43 -3.25 -13.16
CA ARG A 27 -3.94 -4.56 -12.79
C ARG A 27 -3.26 -5.67 -13.58
N LYS A 28 -3.26 -5.55 -14.91
CA LYS A 28 -2.66 -6.55 -15.80
C LYS A 28 -1.15 -6.65 -15.57
N LEU A 29 -0.46 -5.52 -15.41
CA LEU A 29 0.98 -5.49 -15.13
C LEU A 29 1.33 -6.22 -13.83
N PHE A 30 0.57 -6.03 -12.76
CA PHE A 30 0.82 -6.72 -11.48
C PHE A 30 0.53 -8.20 -11.58
N GLU A 31 -0.56 -8.59 -12.25
CA GLU A 31 -0.88 -10.00 -12.51
C GLU A 31 0.25 -10.69 -13.30
N GLU A 32 0.75 -10.06 -14.38
CA GLU A 32 1.83 -10.61 -15.21
C GLU A 32 3.15 -10.73 -14.45
N LEU A 33 3.56 -9.71 -13.69
CA LEU A 33 4.80 -9.74 -12.91
C LEU A 33 4.73 -10.73 -11.75
N ASP A 34 3.57 -10.84 -11.07
CA ASP A 34 3.37 -11.81 -9.99
C ASP A 34 3.46 -13.25 -10.53
N GLU A 35 2.86 -13.50 -11.69
CA GLU A 35 2.92 -14.80 -12.37
C GLU A 35 4.34 -15.14 -12.82
N GLU A 36 5.08 -14.17 -13.39
CA GLU A 36 6.47 -14.33 -13.81
C GLU A 36 7.36 -14.73 -12.62
N TYR A 37 7.33 -13.96 -11.53
CA TYR A 37 8.13 -14.25 -10.35
C TYR A 37 7.74 -15.58 -9.69
N THR A 38 6.44 -15.89 -9.64
CA THR A 38 5.97 -17.16 -9.09
C THR A 38 6.47 -18.35 -9.90
N LYS A 39 6.40 -18.28 -11.24
CA LYS A 39 6.93 -19.33 -12.12
C LYS A 39 8.43 -19.51 -11.94
N GLU A 40 9.18 -18.42 -11.86
CA GLU A 40 10.62 -18.50 -11.62
C GLU A 40 10.94 -19.13 -10.26
N ILE A 41 10.23 -18.74 -9.20
CA ILE A 41 10.41 -19.30 -7.84
C ILE A 41 10.13 -20.80 -7.82
N LEU A 42 9.05 -21.26 -8.46
CA LEU A 42 8.68 -22.67 -8.51
C LEU A 42 9.70 -23.54 -9.28
N GLY A 43 10.47 -22.93 -10.18
CA GLY A 43 11.54 -23.62 -10.92
C GLY A 43 12.87 -23.72 -10.16
N LEU A 44 13.01 -23.10 -8.99
CA LEU A 44 14.25 -23.08 -8.23
C LEU A 44 14.54 -24.40 -7.52
N LYS A 45 15.82 -24.74 -7.40
CA LYS A 45 16.28 -25.82 -6.53
C LYS A 45 16.38 -25.29 -5.08
N PRO A 46 16.33 -26.17 -4.08
CA PRO A 46 16.54 -25.76 -2.67
C PRO A 46 17.88 -25.05 -2.40
N SER A 47 18.89 -25.27 -3.25
CA SER A 47 20.19 -24.59 -3.16
C SER A 47 20.17 -23.14 -3.64
N ASP A 48 19.14 -22.71 -4.39
CA ASP A 48 19.10 -21.41 -5.05
C ASP A 48 18.53 -20.30 -4.13
N THR A 49 19.02 -20.26 -2.88
CA THR A 49 18.44 -19.46 -1.78
C THR A 49 18.53 -17.96 -2.02
N GLU A 50 19.62 -17.46 -2.60
CA GLU A 50 19.78 -16.04 -2.94
C GLU A 50 18.80 -15.61 -4.04
N LYS A 51 18.66 -16.43 -5.09
CA LYS A 51 17.72 -16.16 -6.19
C LYS A 51 16.28 -16.20 -5.70
N PHE A 52 15.94 -17.16 -4.84
CA PHE A 52 14.63 -17.21 -4.17
C PHE A 52 14.35 -15.94 -3.40
N THR A 53 15.30 -15.52 -2.54
CA THR A 53 15.15 -14.31 -1.71
C THR A 53 14.92 -13.06 -2.56
N LEU A 54 15.70 -12.91 -3.64
CA LEU A 54 15.55 -11.79 -4.57
C LEU A 54 14.18 -11.77 -5.25
N LEU A 55 13.74 -12.90 -5.81
CA LEU A 55 12.45 -12.99 -6.50
C LEU A 55 11.27 -12.78 -5.55
N GLN A 56 11.33 -13.38 -4.36
CA GLN A 56 10.31 -13.19 -3.33
C GLN A 56 10.23 -11.71 -2.88
N THR A 57 11.37 -11.04 -2.77
CA THR A 57 11.41 -9.61 -2.42
C THR A 57 10.79 -8.75 -3.53
N LYS A 58 11.13 -9.01 -4.80
CA LYS A 58 10.53 -8.30 -5.94
C LYS A 58 9.02 -8.49 -5.98
N ARG A 59 8.55 -9.73 -5.74
CA ARG A 59 7.13 -10.06 -5.70
C ARG A 59 6.38 -9.29 -4.61
N LEU A 60 6.94 -9.22 -3.40
CA LEU A 60 6.35 -8.45 -2.31
C LEU A 60 6.36 -6.93 -2.61
N ALA A 61 7.42 -6.42 -3.24
CA ALA A 61 7.54 -5.01 -3.58
C ALA A 61 6.51 -4.53 -4.62
N LEU A 62 5.90 -5.43 -5.42
CA LEU A 62 4.82 -5.08 -6.35
C LEU A 62 3.63 -4.44 -5.64
N TYR A 63 3.29 -4.95 -4.44
CA TYR A 63 2.11 -4.54 -3.70
C TYR A 63 2.41 -3.48 -2.63
N GLU A 64 3.69 -3.25 -2.31
CA GLU A 64 4.11 -2.30 -1.27
C GLU A 64 3.53 -0.88 -1.47
N PRO A 65 3.50 -0.28 -2.68
CA PRO A 65 2.92 1.04 -2.87
C PRO A 65 1.42 1.09 -2.57
N ILE A 66 0.69 0.01 -2.91
CA ILE A 66 -0.75 -0.12 -2.63
C ILE A 66 -0.96 -0.22 -1.12
N ASP A 67 -0.16 -1.04 -0.45
CA ASP A 67 -0.29 -1.26 0.99
C ASP A 67 0.06 0.00 1.79
N ARG A 68 1.11 0.72 1.39
CA ARG A 68 1.43 2.04 1.95
C ARG A 68 0.30 3.05 1.72
N ALA A 69 -0.30 3.08 0.53
CA ALA A 69 -1.43 3.98 0.28
C ALA A 69 -2.64 3.63 1.15
N LYS A 70 -2.95 2.34 1.37
CA LYS A 70 -4.02 1.94 2.30
C LYS A 70 -3.73 2.38 3.74
N MET A 71 -2.48 2.28 4.18
CA MET A 71 -2.07 2.80 5.50
C MET A 71 -2.27 4.31 5.59
N ASP A 72 -1.92 5.04 4.54
CA ASP A 72 -2.05 6.50 4.50
C ASP A 72 -3.52 6.95 4.51
N VAL A 73 -4.41 6.21 3.85
CA VAL A 73 -5.86 6.41 3.98
C VAL A 73 -6.30 6.27 5.44
N ALA A 74 -5.90 5.18 6.11
CA ALA A 74 -6.27 4.95 7.51
C ALA A 74 -5.72 6.04 8.45
N VAL A 75 -4.50 6.54 8.20
CA VAL A 75 -3.92 7.66 8.94
C VAL A 75 -4.77 8.93 8.75
N GLY A 76 -5.13 9.27 7.50
CA GLY A 76 -5.97 10.44 7.22
C GLY A 76 -7.38 10.34 7.82
N GLU A 77 -8.01 9.17 7.77
CA GLU A 77 -9.31 8.91 8.40
C GLU A 77 -9.26 9.08 9.92
N ASN A 78 -8.20 8.59 10.56
CA ASN A 78 -7.97 8.77 12.00
C ASN A 78 -7.75 10.24 12.37
N ALA A 79 -6.94 10.97 11.58
CA ALA A 79 -6.70 12.40 11.79
C ALA A 79 -8.00 13.23 11.68
N LYS A 80 -8.83 12.93 10.66
CA LYS A 80 -10.15 13.53 10.49
C LYS A 80 -11.06 13.27 11.68
N THR A 81 -11.16 12.01 12.09
CA THR A 81 -11.98 11.60 13.24
C THR A 81 -11.55 12.30 14.52
N ASN A 82 -10.26 12.52 14.73
CA ASN A 82 -9.74 13.19 15.92
C ASN A 82 -9.94 14.71 15.91
N LEU A 83 -9.97 15.34 14.74
CA LEU A 83 -10.34 16.75 14.59
C LEU A 83 -11.83 16.99 14.79
N ASP A 84 -12.67 16.05 14.37
CA ASP A 84 -14.13 16.11 14.51
C ASP A 84 -14.61 15.77 15.93
N LYS A 85 -13.74 15.20 16.78
CA LYS A 85 -14.08 14.99 18.19
C LYS A 85 -14.27 16.35 18.86
N PRO A 86 -15.42 16.60 19.51
CA PRO A 86 -15.55 17.80 20.33
C PRO A 86 -14.44 17.76 21.36
N GLN A 87 -13.57 18.78 21.36
CA GLN A 87 -12.59 18.97 22.42
C GLN A 87 -13.40 18.98 23.71
N GLY A 88 -13.30 17.89 24.48
CA GLY A 88 -13.93 17.81 25.78
C GLY A 88 -13.45 19.02 26.54
N LYS A 89 -14.35 19.99 26.76
CA LYS A 89 -14.11 21.05 27.74
C LYS A 89 -13.64 20.33 28.99
N GLY A 90 -12.46 20.69 29.47
CA GLY A 90 -11.95 20.24 30.75
C GLY A 90 -13.10 20.28 31.76
N ILE A 91 -13.36 19.13 32.36
CA ILE A 91 -14.24 19.03 33.51
C ILE A 91 -13.55 19.83 34.61
N VAL A 92 -14.22 20.91 35.03
CA VAL A 92 -14.14 21.68 36.30
C VAL A 92 -12.77 21.87 36.92
#